data_AF-A0A967W6L4-F1
#
_entry.id   AF-A0A967W6L4-F1
#
_cell.length_a   1.000
_cell.length_b   1.000
_cell.length_c   1.000
_cell.angle_alpha   90.00
_cell.angle_beta   90.00
_cell.angle_gamma   90.00
#
_symmetry.space_group_name_H-M   'P 1'
#
loop_
_entity.id
_entity.type
_entity.pdbx_description
1 polymer ?
#
loop_
_entity_poly.entity_id
_entity_poly.type
_entity_poly.pdbx_seq_one_letter_code
_entity_poly.pdbx_strand_id
1 'polypeptide(L)'
;PLELNYERALGPMGERRFGRQADAPPTFDAQRPPLGPQEAPEGGPNWDEDQGGGEYPNSYYFYLPRICNHCTNPACLAACPRGAIYKREEDGIVLVDQSRCRGYQACVAACPYKKVYYNPRFGRSEKCIFCYPRVEQGLAPACARQCVGRIRFVGYLDDEAGPVHRLVNEWKVALPLHAEFGTQPNVYYVPPLSPPKYDAEGRLTGERRIPDEELIRLFGPRVPEVLQILEREREKQRKGEGSELMDILIAYRQEDMFALDAEYYQSKGPAENGASGHEVAIPVTSIGGRSAKTRGGGEDQA
;
A
#
# COMPACT_ATOMS: atom_id res chain seq x y z
N PRO A 1 25.61 20.84 -4.99
CA PRO A 1 24.97 21.69 -6.01
C PRO A 1 23.56 21.18 -6.37
N LEU A 2 22.63 21.37 -5.44
CA LEU A 2 21.19 21.25 -5.66
C LEU A 2 20.58 22.35 -4.80
N GLU A 3 20.75 23.61 -5.23
CA GLU A 3 19.84 24.66 -4.79
C GLU A 3 18.49 24.36 -5.46
N LEU A 4 17.66 23.58 -4.76
CA LEU A 4 16.22 23.62 -4.98
C LEU A 4 15.79 25.02 -4.55
N ASN A 5 15.86 25.97 -5.48
CA ASN A 5 15.35 27.31 -5.25
C ASN A 5 13.82 27.19 -5.10
N TYR A 6 13.38 27.03 -3.86
CA TYR A 6 11.99 26.90 -3.47
C TYR A 6 11.15 28.07 -4.00
N GLU A 7 11.74 29.27 -4.10
CA GLU A 7 11.06 30.45 -4.65
C GLU A 7 10.71 30.26 -6.14
N ARG A 8 11.59 29.59 -6.90
CA ARG A 8 11.34 29.28 -8.32
C ARG A 8 10.30 28.17 -8.50
N ALA A 9 10.19 27.25 -7.55
CA ALA A 9 9.20 26.17 -7.56
C ALA A 9 7.78 26.67 -7.20
N LEU A 10 7.67 27.74 -6.41
CA LEU A 10 6.40 28.38 -6.07
C LEU A 10 5.81 29.23 -7.21
N GLY A 11 6.57 29.44 -8.30
CA GLY A 11 6.12 30.20 -9.46
C GLY A 11 5.58 31.59 -9.09
N PRO A 12 4.74 32.21 -9.94
CA PRO A 12 4.18 33.54 -9.70
C PRO A 12 3.24 33.65 -8.49
N MET A 13 3.08 32.60 -7.68
CA MET A 13 2.41 32.67 -6.37
C MET A 13 3.33 33.24 -5.29
N GLY A 14 4.66 33.14 -5.43
CA GLY A 14 5.63 33.74 -4.50
C GLY A 14 5.88 35.23 -4.75
N GLU A 15 5.78 35.69 -6.00
CA GLU A 15 6.11 37.08 -6.39
C GLU A 15 4.90 38.02 -6.40
N ARG A 16 3.66 37.49 -6.43
CA ARG A 16 2.48 38.34 -6.21
C ARG A 16 2.41 38.67 -4.72
N ARG A 17 3.10 39.75 -4.34
CA ARG A 17 2.74 40.57 -3.18
C ARG A 17 1.25 40.89 -3.31
N PHE A 18 0.40 40.08 -2.69
CA PHE A 18 -0.94 40.51 -2.35
C PHE A 18 -0.73 41.73 -1.47
N GLY A 19 -0.94 42.92 -2.03
CA GLY A 19 -1.07 44.14 -1.24
C GLY A 19 -2.22 43.92 -0.29
N ARG A 20 -1.93 43.42 0.91
CA ARG A 20 -2.90 43.44 2.00
C ARG A 20 -3.08 44.91 2.35
N GLN A 21 -4.20 45.50 1.94
CA GLN A 21 -4.82 46.51 2.79
C GLN A 21 -5.11 45.80 4.12
N ALA A 22 -4.43 46.22 5.18
CA ALA A 22 -4.42 45.54 6.48
C ALA A 22 -5.81 45.51 7.16
N ASP A 23 -6.79 46.25 6.64
CA ASP A 23 -8.01 46.59 7.37
C ASP A 23 -9.31 46.21 6.65
N ALA A 24 -9.25 45.46 5.53
CA ALA A 24 -10.45 44.98 4.85
C ALA A 24 -10.76 43.52 5.26
N PRO A 25 -12.01 43.19 5.69
CA PRO A 25 -12.41 41.80 5.86
C PRO A 25 -12.21 41.06 4.53
N PRO A 26 -11.90 39.75 4.53
CA PRO A 26 -11.72 38.99 3.30
C PRO A 26 -13.03 38.99 2.51
N THR A 27 -13.19 39.96 1.61
CA THR A 27 -14.31 39.99 0.68
C THR A 27 -14.03 38.94 -0.38
N PHE A 28 -14.92 37.97 -0.50
CA PHE A 28 -14.92 37.04 -1.62
C PHE A 28 -15.06 37.88 -2.90
N ASP A 29 -13.96 38.05 -3.63
CA ASP A 29 -13.94 38.82 -4.86
C ASP A 29 -14.66 38.01 -5.94
N ALA A 30 -15.97 38.27 -6.09
CA ALA A 30 -16.84 37.62 -7.06
C ALA A 30 -16.43 37.86 -8.52
N GLN A 31 -15.46 38.74 -8.78
CA GLN A 31 -14.92 39.02 -10.11
C GLN A 31 -13.73 38.12 -10.47
N ARG A 32 -13.16 37.37 -9.51
CA ARG A 32 -12.09 36.43 -9.80
C ARG A 32 -12.65 35.13 -10.39
N PRO A 33 -12.15 34.68 -11.54
CA PRO A 33 -12.52 33.36 -12.04
C PRO A 33 -12.08 32.30 -11.03
N PRO A 34 -12.85 31.22 -10.86
CA PRO A 34 -12.43 30.11 -10.03
C PRO A 34 -11.09 29.57 -10.51
N LEU A 35 -10.18 29.28 -9.58
CA LEU A 35 -8.94 28.59 -9.90
C LEU A 35 -9.29 27.17 -10.35
N GLY A 36 -9.18 26.93 -11.65
CA GLY A 36 -9.37 25.62 -12.26
C GLY A 36 -8.04 24.97 -12.68
N PRO A 37 -8.06 23.67 -13.01
CA PRO A 37 -6.93 23.06 -13.69
C PRO A 37 -6.68 23.76 -15.03
N GLN A 38 -5.42 23.75 -15.48
CA GLN A 38 -5.02 24.39 -16.75
C GLN A 38 -5.70 23.74 -17.97
N GLU A 39 -5.94 22.43 -17.89
CA GLU A 39 -6.62 21.63 -18.90
C GLU A 39 -7.80 20.90 -18.23
N ALA A 40 -8.82 20.59 -19.02
CA ALA A 40 -9.94 19.79 -18.52
C ALA A 40 -9.44 18.39 -18.15
N PRO A 41 -9.70 17.90 -16.93
CA PRO A 41 -9.20 16.60 -16.52
C PRO A 41 -10.01 15.49 -17.19
N GLU A 42 -9.34 14.61 -17.92
CA GLU A 42 -9.94 13.42 -18.56
C GLU A 42 -9.73 12.14 -17.74
N GLY A 43 -8.92 12.22 -16.68
CA GLY A 43 -8.58 11.11 -15.81
C GLY A 43 -7.45 11.47 -14.85
N GLY A 44 -7.13 10.55 -13.95
CA GLY A 44 -6.01 10.72 -13.02
C GLY A 44 -5.84 9.52 -12.08
N PRO A 45 -4.74 9.47 -11.32
CA PRO A 45 -4.67 8.58 -10.17
C PRO A 45 -5.87 8.83 -9.25
N ASN A 46 -6.55 7.76 -8.83
CA ASN A 46 -7.73 7.83 -7.95
C ASN A 46 -8.99 8.47 -8.58
N TRP A 47 -9.12 8.50 -9.91
CA TRP A 47 -10.29 9.07 -10.60
C TRP A 47 -11.62 8.38 -10.26
N ASP A 48 -11.56 7.07 -10.00
CA ASP A 48 -12.68 6.19 -9.72
C ASP A 48 -12.86 5.92 -8.20
N GLU A 49 -12.39 6.84 -7.36
CA GLU A 49 -12.53 6.74 -5.90
C GLU A 49 -14.00 6.49 -5.49
N ASP A 50 -14.19 5.51 -4.61
CA ASP A 50 -15.46 5.10 -4.01
C ASP A 50 -16.59 4.72 -5.00
N GLN A 51 -16.29 4.51 -6.30
CA GLN A 51 -17.29 4.05 -7.28
C GLN A 51 -17.56 2.54 -7.12
N GLY A 52 -16.50 1.73 -7.20
CA GLY A 52 -16.59 0.28 -6.96
C GLY A 52 -17.45 -0.47 -7.97
N GLY A 53 -18.14 -1.51 -7.50
CA GLY A 53 -19.05 -2.33 -8.29
C GLY A 53 -20.35 -2.65 -7.56
N GLY A 54 -21.25 -3.38 -8.24
CA GLY A 54 -22.58 -3.69 -7.74
C GLY A 54 -23.57 -2.53 -7.84
N GLU A 55 -24.83 -2.79 -7.50
CA GLU A 55 -25.91 -1.81 -7.53
C GLU A 55 -26.47 -1.58 -6.12
N TYR A 56 -27.02 -0.39 -5.86
CA TYR A 56 -27.70 -0.10 -4.60
C TYR A 56 -28.81 -1.14 -4.33
N PRO A 57 -28.96 -1.67 -3.09
CA PRO A 57 -28.25 -1.34 -1.84
C PRO A 57 -26.97 -2.17 -1.57
N ASN A 58 -26.51 -2.94 -2.57
CA ASN A 58 -25.43 -3.93 -2.46
C ASN A 58 -24.15 -3.53 -3.21
N SER A 59 -23.91 -2.23 -3.41
CA SER A 59 -22.64 -1.76 -3.97
C SER A 59 -21.47 -2.08 -3.04
N TYR A 60 -20.29 -2.31 -3.61
CA TYR A 60 -19.10 -2.70 -2.88
C TYR A 60 -17.84 -2.04 -3.45
N TYR A 61 -16.90 -1.76 -2.55
CA TYR A 61 -15.54 -1.37 -2.86
C TYR A 61 -14.66 -1.67 -1.63
N PHE A 62 -13.35 -1.67 -1.83
CA PHE A 62 -12.36 -1.67 -0.77
C PHE A 62 -11.08 -0.99 -1.28
N TYR A 63 -10.24 -0.52 -0.36
CA TYR A 63 -9.00 0.16 -0.74
C TYR A 63 -7.87 -0.85 -0.95
N LEU A 64 -7.15 -0.72 -2.06
CA LEU A 64 -6.02 -1.57 -2.41
C LEU A 64 -4.72 -0.75 -2.56
N PRO A 65 -3.95 -0.55 -1.47
CA PRO A 65 -2.68 0.14 -1.55
C PRO A 65 -1.65 -0.70 -2.33
N ARG A 66 -0.99 -0.11 -3.33
CA ARG A 66 0.02 -0.82 -4.14
C ARG A 66 1.36 -0.09 -4.16
N ILE A 67 2.45 -0.83 -3.98
CA ILE A 67 3.83 -0.36 -4.12
C ILE A 67 4.61 -1.30 -5.07
N CYS A 68 5.92 -1.09 -5.26
CA CYS A 68 6.75 -2.10 -5.89
C CYS A 68 6.82 -3.31 -4.96
N ASN A 69 6.67 -4.52 -5.51
CA ASN A 69 6.63 -5.73 -4.71
C ASN A 69 8.01 -6.32 -4.38
N HIS A 70 9.10 -5.69 -4.84
CA HIS A 70 10.49 -6.15 -4.65
C HIS A 70 10.64 -7.67 -4.85
N CYS A 71 10.03 -8.17 -5.93
CA CYS A 71 9.74 -9.58 -6.12
C CYS A 71 11.00 -10.47 -6.07
N THR A 72 10.84 -11.74 -5.72
CA THR A 72 11.89 -12.78 -5.76
C THR A 72 12.34 -13.04 -7.19
N ASN A 73 11.40 -13.05 -8.15
CA ASN A 73 11.64 -13.14 -9.59
C ASN A 73 11.26 -11.84 -10.33
N PRO A 74 12.08 -10.77 -10.22
CA PRO A 74 11.72 -9.45 -10.73
C PRO A 74 11.81 -9.36 -12.26
N ALA A 75 10.66 -9.36 -12.93
CA ALA A 75 10.57 -9.18 -14.40
C ALA A 75 11.25 -7.90 -14.91
N CYS A 76 11.25 -6.82 -14.10
CA CYS A 76 11.92 -5.57 -14.48
C CYS A 76 13.46 -5.71 -14.51
N LEU A 77 14.03 -6.54 -13.63
CA LEU A 77 15.45 -6.85 -13.62
C LEU A 77 15.80 -7.66 -14.88
N ALA A 78 15.07 -8.75 -15.12
CA ALA A 78 15.28 -9.63 -16.27
C ALA A 78 15.19 -8.88 -17.61
N ALA A 79 14.27 -7.92 -17.71
CA ALA A 79 14.04 -7.18 -18.96
C ALA A 79 15.06 -6.07 -19.24
N CYS A 80 15.88 -5.64 -18.27
CA CYS A 80 16.76 -4.48 -18.47
C CYS A 80 17.99 -4.86 -19.34
N PRO A 81 18.09 -4.43 -20.62
CA PRO A 81 19.16 -4.86 -21.51
C PRO A 81 20.55 -4.34 -21.08
N ARG A 82 20.57 -3.30 -20.25
CA ARG A 82 21.80 -2.65 -19.74
C ARG A 82 22.24 -3.23 -18.39
N GLY A 83 21.43 -4.08 -17.76
CA GLY A 83 21.65 -4.54 -16.39
C GLY A 83 21.67 -3.40 -15.37
N ALA A 84 20.88 -2.35 -15.59
CA ALA A 84 20.82 -1.20 -14.68
C ALA A 84 19.90 -1.45 -13.46
N ILE A 85 19.20 -2.59 -13.41
CA ILE A 85 18.38 -3.00 -12.28
C ILE A 85 19.09 -4.14 -11.57
N TYR A 86 19.10 -4.10 -10.25
CA TYR A 86 19.69 -5.13 -9.40
C TYR A 86 18.79 -5.37 -8.18
N LYS A 87 18.92 -6.54 -7.57
CA LYS A 87 18.29 -6.88 -6.28
C LYS A 87 19.43 -6.97 -5.26
N ARG A 88 19.30 -6.22 -4.17
CA ARG A 88 20.25 -6.25 -3.06
C ARG A 88 20.23 -7.63 -2.39
N GLU A 89 21.39 -8.13 -2.00
CA GLU A 89 21.53 -9.46 -1.40
C GLU A 89 21.15 -9.45 0.08
N GLU A 90 21.45 -8.34 0.74
CA GLU A 90 21.25 -8.14 2.17
C GLU A 90 19.79 -7.95 2.57
N ASP A 91 18.88 -7.57 1.67
CA ASP A 91 17.47 -7.31 2.02
C ASP A 91 16.46 -7.60 0.90
N GLY A 92 16.92 -8.02 -0.28
CA GLY A 92 16.05 -8.32 -1.41
C GLY A 92 15.41 -7.08 -2.06
N ILE A 93 15.81 -5.86 -1.67
CA ILE A 93 15.29 -4.63 -2.26
C ILE A 93 15.81 -4.48 -3.69
N VAL A 94 14.90 -4.60 -4.66
CA VAL A 94 15.17 -4.27 -6.07
C VAL A 94 15.35 -2.76 -6.28
N LEU A 95 16.41 -2.33 -6.98
CA LEU A 95 16.72 -0.91 -7.26
C LEU A 95 17.09 -0.68 -8.73
N VAL A 96 17.00 0.58 -9.17
CA VAL A 96 17.51 1.04 -10.48
C VAL A 96 18.75 1.89 -10.23
N ASP A 97 19.90 1.46 -10.75
CA ASP A 97 21.11 2.26 -10.82
C ASP A 97 20.92 3.43 -11.80
N GLN A 98 20.79 4.63 -11.24
CA GLN A 98 20.57 5.86 -12.01
C GLN A 98 21.78 6.24 -12.87
N SER A 99 22.99 5.81 -12.53
CA SER A 99 24.20 6.10 -13.34
C SER A 99 24.25 5.25 -14.62
N ARG A 100 23.74 4.02 -14.54
CA ARG A 100 23.70 3.06 -15.65
C ARG A 100 22.43 3.15 -16.49
N CYS A 101 21.33 3.62 -15.91
CA CYS A 101 20.05 3.73 -16.60
C CYS A 101 20.13 4.70 -17.79
N ARG A 102 19.57 4.27 -18.94
CA ARG A 102 19.47 5.05 -20.19
C ARG A 102 18.05 5.11 -20.75
N GLY A 103 17.04 4.78 -19.93
CA GLY A 103 15.65 5.01 -20.33
C GLY A 103 15.09 4.09 -21.41
N TYR A 104 15.65 2.89 -21.60
CA TYR A 104 15.14 1.90 -22.58
C TYR A 104 13.70 1.44 -22.34
N GLN A 105 13.15 1.68 -21.14
CA GLN A 105 11.75 1.39 -20.77
C GLN A 105 11.30 -0.08 -20.87
N ALA A 106 12.19 -1.02 -21.22
CA ALA A 106 11.91 -2.46 -21.16
C ALA A 106 11.40 -2.90 -19.78
N CYS A 107 11.95 -2.33 -18.70
CA CYS A 107 11.49 -2.56 -17.33
C CYS A 107 10.08 -2.01 -17.03
N VAL A 108 9.67 -0.93 -17.70
CA VAL A 108 8.32 -0.35 -17.58
C VAL A 108 7.31 -1.28 -18.24
N ALA A 109 7.62 -1.75 -19.45
CA ALA A 109 6.79 -2.70 -20.18
C ALA A 109 6.67 -4.03 -19.41
N ALA A 110 7.80 -4.62 -19.03
CA ALA A 110 7.89 -5.94 -18.43
C ALA A 110 7.30 -6.05 -17.02
N CYS A 111 7.30 -4.98 -16.22
CA CYS A 111 6.71 -5.03 -14.88
C CYS A 111 5.18 -5.18 -15.00
N PRO A 112 4.59 -6.32 -14.58
CA PRO A 112 3.16 -6.53 -14.74
C PRO A 112 2.34 -5.63 -13.80
N TYR A 113 2.94 -5.19 -12.69
CA TYR A 113 2.34 -4.26 -11.73
C TYR A 113 2.46 -2.78 -12.12
N LYS A 114 3.21 -2.45 -13.17
CA LYS A 114 3.48 -1.07 -13.62
C LYS A 114 4.04 -0.18 -12.49
N LYS A 115 5.06 -0.70 -11.78
CA LYS A 115 5.73 -0.04 -10.64
C LYS A 115 7.12 0.51 -10.95
N VAL A 116 7.44 0.59 -12.23
CA VAL A 116 8.59 1.33 -12.75
C VAL A 116 8.03 2.44 -13.62
N TYR A 117 8.47 3.67 -13.35
CA TYR A 117 7.99 4.88 -14.01
C TYR A 117 9.13 5.49 -14.80
N TYR A 118 8.88 5.93 -16.03
CA TYR A 118 9.88 6.64 -16.80
C TYR A 118 9.84 8.13 -16.46
N ASN A 119 11.00 8.71 -16.14
CA ASN A 119 11.16 10.14 -15.96
C ASN A 119 11.63 10.76 -17.29
N PRO A 120 10.75 11.46 -18.02
CA PRO A 120 11.10 12.05 -19.32
C PRO A 120 12.08 13.22 -19.19
N ARG A 121 12.16 13.86 -18.02
CA ARG A 121 13.08 14.98 -17.78
C ARG A 121 14.53 14.51 -17.67
N PHE A 122 14.77 13.37 -17.02
CA PHE A 122 16.12 12.83 -16.82
C PHE A 122 16.50 11.73 -17.81
N GLY A 123 15.55 11.22 -18.59
CA GLY A 123 15.78 10.11 -19.51
C GLY A 123 16.09 8.79 -18.78
N ARG A 124 15.53 8.59 -17.59
CA ARG A 124 15.80 7.44 -16.71
C ARG A 124 14.53 6.89 -16.10
N SER A 125 14.54 5.62 -15.75
CA SER A 125 13.43 5.00 -15.01
C SER A 125 13.65 5.09 -13.51
N GLU A 126 12.57 5.34 -12.78
CA GLU A 126 12.51 5.43 -11.33
C GLU A 126 11.48 4.44 -10.78
N LYS A 127 11.63 4.06 -9.52
CA LYS A 127 10.73 3.14 -8.82
C LYS A 127 10.82 3.36 -7.32
N CYS A 128 9.87 2.79 -6.57
CA CYS A 128 9.97 2.63 -5.13
C CYS A 128 11.33 2.06 -4.74
N ILE A 129 12.03 2.70 -3.81
CA ILE A 129 13.33 2.23 -3.29
C ILE A 129 13.19 1.51 -1.95
N PHE A 130 11.95 1.17 -1.58
CA PHE A 130 11.57 0.60 -0.29
C PHE A 130 12.09 1.38 0.93
N CYS A 131 12.36 2.68 0.74
CA CYS A 131 13.05 3.50 1.73
C CYS A 131 14.33 2.84 2.27
N TYR A 132 15.14 2.18 1.43
CA TYR A 132 16.35 1.50 1.89
C TYR A 132 17.24 2.32 2.85
N PRO A 133 17.42 3.66 2.71
CA PRO A 133 18.23 4.41 3.69
C PRO A 133 17.65 4.42 5.10
N ARG A 134 16.33 4.23 5.24
CA ARG A 134 15.64 4.06 6.52
C ARG A 134 15.77 2.63 7.01
N VAL A 135 15.59 1.65 6.13
CA VAL A 135 15.67 0.22 6.48
C VAL A 135 17.06 -0.12 7.01
N GLU A 136 18.12 0.43 6.40
CA GLU A 136 19.52 0.33 6.86
C GLU A 136 19.74 0.83 8.30
N GLN A 137 18.83 1.65 8.83
CA GLN A 137 18.86 2.19 10.19
C GLN A 137 17.85 1.49 11.12
N GLY A 138 17.27 0.36 10.71
CA GLY A 138 16.18 -0.31 11.44
C GLY A 138 14.87 0.48 11.44
N LEU A 139 14.71 1.47 10.56
CA LEU A 139 13.52 2.32 10.51
C LEU A 139 12.55 1.84 9.42
N ALA A 140 11.28 1.68 9.81
CA ALA A 140 10.22 1.31 8.87
C ALA A 140 10.10 2.31 7.68
N PRO A 141 9.79 1.82 6.47
CA PRO A 141 9.51 2.67 5.31
C PRO A 141 8.46 3.74 5.61
N ALA A 142 8.59 4.91 4.98
CA ALA A 142 7.71 6.06 5.24
C ALA A 142 6.22 5.72 5.06
N CYS A 143 5.88 4.98 3.99
CA CYS A 143 4.51 4.56 3.71
C CYS A 143 3.92 3.59 4.75
N ALA A 144 4.77 2.93 5.55
CA ALA A 144 4.37 2.05 6.63
C ALA A 144 4.32 2.79 7.97
N ARG A 145 5.39 3.52 8.33
CA ARG A 145 5.44 4.28 9.60
C ARG A 145 4.37 5.36 9.68
N GLN A 146 4.05 6.02 8.57
CA GLN A 146 3.04 7.10 8.52
C GLN A 146 1.63 6.58 8.24
N CYS A 147 1.42 5.26 8.23
CA CYS A 147 0.11 4.68 7.92
C CYS A 147 -0.90 4.94 9.05
N VAL A 148 -1.77 5.94 8.85
CA VAL A 148 -2.84 6.33 9.79
C VAL A 148 -3.78 5.16 10.10
N GLY A 149 -4.08 4.33 9.10
CA GLY A 149 -4.95 3.17 9.26
C GLY A 149 -4.31 1.99 9.99
N ARG A 150 -3.00 2.04 10.30
CA ARG A 150 -2.24 0.95 10.93
C ARG A 150 -2.43 -0.40 10.22
N ILE A 151 -2.31 -0.39 8.89
CA ILE A 151 -2.53 -1.58 8.04
C ILE A 151 -1.25 -2.16 7.44
N ARG A 152 -0.06 -1.66 7.83
CA ARG A 152 1.22 -2.02 7.20
C ARG A 152 2.13 -2.70 8.21
N PHE A 153 2.42 -3.96 7.97
CA PHE A 153 3.45 -4.71 8.68
C PHE A 153 4.70 -4.74 7.82
N VAL A 154 5.89 -4.64 8.41
CA VAL A 154 7.16 -4.68 7.66
C VAL A 154 8.17 -5.49 8.44
N GLY A 155 8.85 -6.41 7.77
CA GLY A 155 9.91 -7.22 8.38
C GLY A 155 10.55 -8.14 7.36
N TYR A 156 11.51 -8.93 7.83
CA TYR A 156 12.15 -9.98 7.04
C TYR A 156 11.28 -11.24 7.07
N LEU A 157 11.06 -11.86 5.91
CA LEU A 157 10.14 -13.00 5.80
C LEU A 157 10.66 -14.24 6.56
N ASP A 158 11.96 -14.32 6.80
CA ASP A 158 12.61 -15.43 7.51
C ASP A 158 12.81 -15.17 9.00
N ASP A 159 12.42 -14.00 9.52
CA ASP A 159 12.27 -13.77 10.95
C ASP A 159 10.99 -14.45 11.45
N GLU A 160 11.11 -15.69 11.92
CA GLU A 160 9.98 -16.51 12.39
C GLU A 160 9.18 -15.86 13.53
N ALA A 161 9.83 -15.03 14.35
CA ALA A 161 9.15 -14.30 15.43
C ALA A 161 8.40 -13.06 14.93
N GLY A 162 8.77 -12.54 13.76
CA GLY A 162 8.24 -11.30 13.19
C GLY A 162 6.81 -11.43 12.67
N PRO A 163 5.95 -10.39 12.80
CA PRO A 163 4.54 -10.47 12.42
C PRO A 163 4.33 -10.80 10.94
N VAL A 164 5.30 -10.47 10.08
CA VAL A 164 5.28 -10.76 8.65
C VAL A 164 5.36 -12.27 8.39
N HIS A 165 6.34 -12.95 8.97
CA HIS A 165 6.47 -14.40 8.84
C HIS A 165 5.21 -15.09 9.35
N ARG A 166 4.72 -14.67 10.51
CA ARG A 166 3.54 -15.26 11.13
C ARG A 166 2.28 -15.12 10.27
N LEU A 167 2.05 -13.96 9.66
CA LEU A 167 0.89 -13.74 8.78
C LEU A 167 1.00 -14.50 7.44
N VAL A 168 2.20 -14.65 6.89
CA VAL A 168 2.44 -15.24 5.56
C VAL A 168 2.66 -16.75 5.63
N ASN A 169 3.51 -17.24 6.54
CA ASN A 169 3.98 -18.63 6.60
C ASN A 169 3.26 -19.47 7.66
N GLU A 170 2.97 -18.91 8.84
CA GLU A 170 2.29 -19.65 9.92
C GLU A 170 0.76 -19.67 9.73
N TRP A 171 0.12 -18.51 9.85
CA TRP A 171 -1.33 -18.35 9.71
C TRP A 171 -1.79 -18.42 8.26
N LYS A 172 -0.89 -18.12 7.31
CA LYS A 172 -1.13 -18.18 5.86
C LYS A 172 -2.35 -17.39 5.40
N VAL A 173 -2.60 -16.24 6.06
CA VAL A 173 -3.72 -15.33 5.80
C VAL A 173 -3.34 -14.14 4.92
N ALA A 174 -2.04 -13.87 4.76
CA ALA A 174 -1.54 -12.82 3.88
C ALA A 174 -1.16 -13.42 2.52
N LEU A 175 -1.89 -13.03 1.47
CA LEU A 175 -1.79 -13.60 0.13
C LEU A 175 -1.10 -12.63 -0.85
N PRO A 176 -0.27 -13.11 -1.78
CA PRO A 176 0.34 -12.27 -2.81
C PRO A 176 -0.70 -11.71 -3.80
N LEU A 177 -0.49 -10.48 -4.28
CA LEU A 177 -1.30 -9.90 -5.35
C LEU A 177 -0.85 -10.42 -6.73
N HIS A 178 -1.79 -10.99 -7.49
CA HIS A 178 -1.58 -11.54 -8.83
C HIS A 178 -0.36 -12.48 -8.91
N ALA A 179 -0.40 -13.57 -8.16
CA ALA A 179 0.67 -14.57 -8.15
C ALA A 179 0.90 -15.22 -9.53
N GLU A 180 -0.14 -15.30 -10.35
CA GLU A 180 -0.12 -15.82 -11.72
C GLU A 180 0.83 -15.06 -12.65
N PHE A 181 1.25 -13.84 -12.28
CA PHE A 181 2.29 -13.11 -13.01
C PHE A 181 3.69 -13.72 -12.89
N GLY A 182 3.88 -14.75 -12.06
CA GLY A 182 5.14 -15.51 -11.98
C GLY A 182 6.32 -14.75 -11.38
N THR A 183 6.10 -13.53 -10.89
CA THR A 183 7.18 -12.71 -10.31
C THR A 183 7.51 -13.06 -8.86
N GLN A 184 6.64 -13.79 -8.17
CA GLN A 184 6.75 -14.11 -6.73
C GLN A 184 6.89 -12.81 -5.89
N PRO A 185 5.79 -12.04 -5.71
CA PRO A 185 5.84 -10.75 -5.05
C PRO A 185 6.04 -10.88 -3.53
N ASN A 186 6.84 -9.97 -2.95
CA ASN A 186 7.10 -9.90 -1.50
C ASN A 186 6.20 -8.87 -0.79
N VAL A 187 5.06 -8.55 -1.38
CA VAL A 187 4.00 -7.75 -0.75
C VAL A 187 2.74 -8.61 -0.75
N TYR A 188 2.18 -8.77 0.44
CA TYR A 188 1.08 -9.68 0.72
C TYR A 188 -0.11 -8.90 1.24
N TYR A 189 -1.29 -9.46 1.09
CA TYR A 189 -2.55 -8.81 1.42
C TYR A 189 -3.41 -9.74 2.26
N VAL A 190 -3.86 -9.27 3.41
CA VAL A 190 -4.93 -9.94 4.17
C VAL A 190 -6.25 -9.48 3.56
N PRO A 191 -7.03 -10.37 2.89
CA PRO A 191 -8.27 -10.00 2.23
C PRO A 191 -9.29 -9.37 3.19
N PRO A 192 -10.16 -8.47 2.70
CA PRO A 192 -11.10 -7.79 3.57
C PRO A 192 -12.26 -8.70 3.94
N LEU A 193 -12.68 -8.68 5.20
CA LEU A 193 -14.00 -9.22 5.55
C LEU A 193 -15.08 -8.33 4.94
N SER A 194 -16.08 -8.96 4.32
CA SER A 194 -17.17 -8.25 3.67
C SER A 194 -18.32 -7.96 4.62
N PRO A 195 -18.98 -6.80 4.52
CA PRO A 195 -20.33 -6.62 5.07
C PRO A 195 -21.33 -7.61 4.44
N PRO A 196 -22.45 -7.89 5.13
CA PRO A 196 -23.56 -8.65 4.56
C PRO A 196 -24.29 -7.88 3.43
N LYS A 197 -24.92 -8.60 2.51
CA LYS A 197 -25.88 -8.04 1.54
C LYS A 197 -27.24 -7.78 2.17
N TYR A 198 -28.03 -6.93 1.52
CA TYR A 198 -29.45 -6.74 1.75
C TYR A 198 -30.27 -7.54 0.71
N ASP A 199 -31.37 -8.14 1.14
CA ASP A 199 -32.39 -8.70 0.26
C ASP A 199 -33.32 -7.63 -0.33
N ALA A 200 -34.31 -8.05 -1.14
CA ALA A 200 -35.27 -7.15 -1.78
C ALA A 200 -36.15 -6.37 -0.79
N GLU A 201 -36.32 -6.90 0.43
CA GLU A 201 -37.08 -6.29 1.52
C GLU A 201 -36.20 -5.42 2.44
N GLY A 202 -34.91 -5.28 2.14
CA GLY A 202 -33.96 -4.48 2.91
C GLY A 202 -33.46 -5.16 4.19
N ARG A 203 -33.62 -6.48 4.32
CA ARG A 203 -33.13 -7.28 5.46
C ARG A 203 -31.72 -7.78 5.19
N LEU A 204 -30.93 -7.95 6.24
CA LEU A 204 -29.58 -8.50 6.14
C LEU A 204 -29.63 -10.00 5.78
N THR A 205 -28.83 -10.37 4.80
CA THR A 205 -28.58 -11.77 4.41
C THR A 205 -27.29 -12.29 5.04
N GLY A 206 -27.07 -13.60 4.96
CA GLY A 206 -25.79 -14.22 5.32
C GLY A 206 -24.71 -14.11 4.24
N GLU A 207 -25.01 -13.51 3.09
CA GLU A 207 -24.09 -13.42 1.96
C GLU A 207 -23.14 -12.23 2.06
N ARG A 208 -21.89 -12.43 1.64
CA ARG A 208 -20.89 -11.36 1.53
C ARG A 208 -21.23 -10.43 0.37
N ARG A 209 -21.19 -9.12 0.62
CA ARG A 209 -21.39 -8.05 -0.37
C ARG A 209 -20.27 -7.93 -1.39
N ILE A 210 -19.02 -8.04 -0.97
CA ILE A 210 -17.87 -8.15 -1.87
C ILE A 210 -17.89 -9.57 -2.43
N PRO A 211 -17.98 -9.75 -3.77
CA PRO A 211 -17.93 -11.08 -4.38
C PRO A 211 -16.60 -11.78 -4.10
N ASP A 212 -16.64 -13.04 -3.68
CA ASP A 212 -15.44 -13.85 -3.45
C ASP A 212 -14.63 -13.97 -4.76
N GLU A 213 -15.29 -13.98 -5.93
CA GLU A 213 -14.65 -14.04 -7.25
C GLU A 213 -13.72 -12.85 -7.49
N GLU A 214 -14.09 -11.65 -7.05
CA GLU A 214 -13.23 -10.45 -7.19
C GLU A 214 -11.97 -10.58 -6.34
N LEU A 215 -12.10 -11.13 -5.13
CA LEU A 215 -10.96 -11.36 -4.26
C LEU A 215 -10.08 -12.51 -4.78
N ILE A 216 -10.67 -13.59 -5.28
CA ILE A 216 -9.96 -14.72 -5.91
C ILE A 216 -9.17 -14.25 -7.13
N ARG A 217 -9.75 -13.37 -7.95
CA ARG A 217 -9.08 -12.78 -9.11
C ARG A 217 -7.82 -11.99 -8.72
N LEU A 218 -7.80 -11.38 -7.54
CA LEU A 218 -6.68 -10.58 -7.06
C LEU A 218 -5.64 -11.41 -6.29
N PHE A 219 -6.09 -12.30 -5.42
CA PHE A 219 -5.24 -12.95 -4.41
C PHE A 219 -5.14 -14.47 -4.55
N GLY A 220 -5.85 -15.04 -5.53
CA GLY A 220 -5.81 -16.46 -5.86
C GLY A 220 -6.86 -17.33 -5.15
N PRO A 221 -6.85 -18.65 -5.42
CA PRO A 221 -7.93 -19.56 -5.05
C PRO A 221 -8.06 -19.84 -3.55
N ARG A 222 -7.07 -19.46 -2.74
CA ARG A 222 -7.08 -19.67 -1.27
C ARG A 222 -7.90 -18.64 -0.51
N VAL A 223 -8.46 -17.63 -1.17
CA VAL A 223 -9.26 -16.58 -0.51
C VAL A 223 -10.38 -17.15 0.37
N PRO A 224 -11.23 -18.10 -0.06
CA PRO A 224 -12.30 -18.62 0.78
C PRO A 224 -11.79 -19.27 2.07
N GLU A 225 -10.68 -20.01 2.00
CA GLU A 225 -9.99 -20.60 3.17
C GLU A 225 -9.53 -19.52 4.14
N VAL A 226 -8.87 -18.47 3.62
CA VAL A 226 -8.37 -17.35 4.43
C VAL A 226 -9.50 -16.58 5.10
N LEU A 227 -10.60 -16.30 4.38
CA LEU A 227 -11.77 -15.62 4.95
C LEU A 227 -12.39 -16.43 6.09
N GLN A 228 -12.49 -17.76 5.94
CA GLN A 228 -12.97 -18.63 7.02
C GLN A 228 -12.06 -18.62 8.26
N ILE A 229 -10.74 -18.55 8.07
CA ILE A 229 -9.78 -18.40 9.18
C ILE A 229 -10.03 -17.07 9.91
N LEU A 230 -10.10 -15.97 9.18
CA LEU A 230 -10.32 -14.63 9.73
C LEU A 230 -11.66 -14.52 10.46
N GLU A 231 -12.74 -15.05 9.89
CA GLU A 231 -14.07 -15.06 10.51
C GLU A 231 -14.09 -15.86 11.82
N ARG A 232 -13.49 -17.05 11.83
CA ARG A 232 -13.41 -17.91 13.02
C ARG A 232 -12.59 -17.26 14.13
N GLU A 233 -11.42 -16.74 13.82
CA GLU A 233 -10.54 -16.11 14.81
C GLU A 233 -11.13 -14.81 15.36
N ARG A 234 -11.82 -14.04 14.52
CA ARG A 234 -12.61 -12.88 14.97
C ARG A 234 -13.76 -13.29 15.90
N GLU A 235 -14.40 -14.41 15.64
CA GLU A 235 -15.48 -14.92 16.49
C GLU A 235 -14.97 -15.36 17.87
N LYS A 236 -13.84 -16.04 17.95
CA LYS A 236 -13.18 -16.37 19.23
C LYS A 236 -12.88 -15.11 20.05
N GLN A 237 -12.31 -14.09 19.40
CA GLN A 237 -12.05 -12.81 20.05
C GLN A 237 -13.34 -12.15 20.55
N ARG A 238 -14.42 -12.21 19.78
CA ARG A 238 -15.74 -11.68 20.17
C ARG A 238 -16.31 -12.38 21.40
N LYS A 239 -16.08 -13.69 21.55
CA LYS A 239 -16.52 -14.49 22.71
C LYS A 239 -15.61 -14.34 23.93
N GLY A 240 -14.48 -13.64 23.81
CA GLY A 240 -13.51 -13.47 24.89
C GLY A 240 -12.56 -14.65 25.08
N GLU A 241 -12.46 -15.55 24.09
CA GLU A 241 -11.56 -16.72 24.13
C GLU A 241 -10.10 -16.37 23.82
N GLY A 242 -9.86 -15.18 23.26
CA GLY A 242 -8.55 -14.76 22.75
C GLY A 242 -8.27 -15.31 21.35
N SER A 243 -7.53 -14.55 20.55
CA SER A 243 -7.03 -15.00 19.25
C SER A 243 -5.74 -14.28 18.92
N GLU A 244 -4.65 -15.06 18.88
CA GLU A 244 -3.33 -14.54 18.55
C GLU A 244 -3.29 -13.90 17.16
N LEU A 245 -3.98 -14.48 16.17
CA LEU A 245 -4.10 -13.86 14.85
C LEU A 245 -4.74 -12.47 14.94
N MET A 246 -5.81 -12.33 15.73
CA MET A 246 -6.47 -11.05 15.90
C MET A 246 -5.58 -10.06 16.66
N ASP A 247 -4.83 -10.52 17.66
CA ASP A 247 -3.89 -9.68 18.39
C ASP A 247 -2.77 -9.15 17.48
N ILE A 248 -2.24 -9.98 16.57
CA ILE A 248 -1.28 -9.56 15.52
C ILE A 248 -1.92 -8.51 14.60
N LEU A 249 -3.13 -8.77 14.09
CA LEU A 249 -3.79 -7.88 13.14
C LEU A 249 -4.25 -6.54 13.77
N ILE A 250 -4.61 -6.55 15.05
CA ILE A 250 -4.94 -5.34 15.82
C ILE A 250 -3.68 -4.53 16.10
N ALA A 251 -2.56 -5.21 16.41
CA ALA A 251 -1.27 -4.64 16.77
C ALA A 251 -1.43 -3.45 17.71
N TYR A 252 -1.71 -3.69 18.99
CA TYR A 252 -2.04 -2.62 19.95
C TYR A 252 -0.98 -1.50 19.99
N ARG A 253 0.31 -1.85 19.85
CA ARG A 253 1.41 -0.90 19.65
C ARG A 253 1.85 -0.91 18.19
N GLN A 254 2.21 0.24 17.64
CA GLN A 254 2.56 0.34 16.22
C GLN A 254 3.94 -0.25 15.95
N GLU A 255 4.82 -0.20 16.95
CA GLU A 255 6.17 -0.78 16.91
C GLU A 255 6.13 -2.28 16.65
N ASP A 256 5.14 -2.99 17.20
CA ASP A 256 4.95 -4.44 17.02
C ASP A 256 4.64 -4.82 15.57
N MET A 257 4.29 -3.85 14.71
CA MET A 257 4.08 -4.06 13.28
C MET A 257 5.39 -4.11 12.48
N PHE A 258 6.50 -3.69 13.08
CA PHE A 258 7.79 -3.50 12.40
C PHE A 258 8.87 -4.36 13.05
N ALA A 259 9.28 -5.42 12.36
CA ALA A 259 10.42 -6.26 12.73
C ALA A 259 11.61 -5.92 11.82
N LEU A 260 12.20 -4.76 12.06
CA LEU A 260 13.41 -4.29 11.39
C LEU A 260 14.45 -3.99 12.46
N ASP A 261 15.56 -4.71 12.44
CA ASP A 261 16.64 -4.51 13.40
C ASP A 261 17.77 -3.68 12.76
N ALA A 262 18.31 -2.71 13.49
CA ALA A 262 19.50 -1.98 13.06
C ALA A 262 20.76 -2.86 13.15
N GLU A 263 20.79 -3.83 14.06
CA GLU A 263 21.89 -4.79 14.21
C GLU A 263 21.93 -5.80 13.06
N TYR A 264 20.82 -5.98 12.34
CA TYR A 264 20.74 -6.82 11.15
C TYR A 264 21.76 -6.40 10.08
N TYR A 265 21.91 -5.10 9.81
CA TYR A 265 22.91 -4.61 8.84
C TYR A 265 24.32 -4.52 9.43
N GLN A 266 24.46 -4.38 10.74
CA GLN A 266 25.78 -4.25 11.40
C GLN A 266 26.46 -5.62 11.63
N SER A 267 25.67 -6.68 11.85
CA SER A 267 26.15 -8.06 12.03
C SER A 267 26.57 -8.72 10.72
N LYS A 268 26.14 -8.17 9.58
CA LYS A 268 26.50 -8.62 8.23
C LYS A 268 27.59 -7.71 7.69
N GLY A 269 28.86 -8.02 7.99
CA GLY A 269 30.01 -7.38 7.34
C GLY A 269 29.92 -7.44 5.80
N PRO A 270 30.78 -6.73 5.05
CA PRO A 270 30.74 -6.71 3.59
C PRO A 270 30.73 -8.14 3.04
N ALA A 271 29.69 -8.46 2.27
CA ALA A 271 29.33 -9.82 1.87
C ALA A 271 30.53 -10.65 1.40
N GLU A 272 30.87 -11.70 2.17
CA GLU A 272 31.59 -12.85 1.62
C GLU A 272 30.56 -13.79 0.99
N ASN A 273 30.80 -14.12 -0.27
CA ASN A 273 29.92 -14.85 -1.17
C ASN A 273 29.28 -16.09 -0.51
N GLY A 274 27.94 -16.16 -0.50
CA GLY A 274 27.23 -17.45 -0.47
C GLY A 274 26.10 -17.65 0.53
N ALA A 275 25.71 -16.69 1.36
CA ALA A 275 24.52 -16.83 2.20
C ALA A 275 23.25 -16.45 1.42
N SER A 276 22.20 -17.28 1.51
CA SER A 276 20.87 -17.01 0.95
C SER A 276 20.36 -15.65 1.42
N GLY A 277 20.14 -14.73 0.48
CA GLY A 277 19.68 -13.38 0.78
C GLY A 277 18.31 -13.38 1.47
N HIS A 278 18.15 -12.49 2.45
CA HIS A 278 16.89 -12.31 3.17
C HIS A 278 15.91 -11.54 2.29
N GLU A 279 14.62 -11.87 2.34
CA GLU A 279 13.58 -11.16 1.60
C GLU A 279 12.77 -10.27 2.53
N VAL A 280 12.89 -8.95 2.35
CA VAL A 280 12.00 -8.01 3.02
C VAL A 280 10.59 -8.12 2.44
N ALA A 281 9.61 -8.26 3.33
CA ALA A 281 8.22 -8.45 2.98
C ALA A 281 7.28 -7.46 3.70
N ILE A 282 6.15 -7.15 3.06
CA ILE A 282 5.08 -6.31 3.65
C ILE A 282 3.72 -7.00 3.52
N PRO A 283 3.14 -7.49 4.63
CA PRO A 283 1.72 -7.72 4.75
C PRO A 283 0.96 -6.39 4.84
N VAL A 284 -0.09 -6.26 4.03
CA VAL A 284 -1.02 -5.14 4.03
C VAL A 284 -2.40 -5.66 4.37
N THR A 285 -3.06 -5.09 5.38
CA THR A 285 -4.48 -5.36 5.60
C THR A 285 -5.30 -4.47 4.66
N SER A 286 -6.12 -5.04 3.79
CA SER A 286 -7.04 -4.22 2.98
C SER A 286 -8.14 -3.66 3.87
N ILE A 287 -8.47 -2.38 3.71
CA ILE A 287 -9.52 -1.72 4.47
C ILE A 287 -10.84 -1.95 3.74
N GLY A 288 -11.76 -2.70 4.37
CA GLY A 288 -13.17 -2.66 4.01
C GLY A 288 -13.79 -1.35 4.50
N GLY A 289 -14.55 -0.66 3.64
CA GLY A 289 -15.26 0.57 3.99
C GLY A 289 -16.08 0.35 5.26
N ARG A 290 -15.79 1.09 6.34
CA ARG A 290 -16.65 1.08 7.52
C ARG A 290 -17.96 1.77 7.11
N SER A 291 -19.05 1.01 7.04
CA SER A 291 -20.39 1.59 7.04
C SER A 291 -20.49 2.47 8.29
N ALA A 292 -20.66 3.78 8.08
CA ALA A 292 -20.88 4.73 9.16
C ALA A 292 -22.12 4.27 9.94
N LYS A 293 -21.95 3.89 11.20
CA LYS A 293 -23.08 3.72 12.11
C LYS A 293 -23.73 5.10 12.25
N THR A 294 -24.86 5.30 11.59
CA THR A 294 -25.82 6.34 11.98
C THR A 294 -26.23 6.01 13.41
N ARG A 295 -25.81 6.83 14.37
CA ARG A 295 -26.39 6.81 15.72
C ARG A 295 -27.83 7.25 15.55
N GLY A 296 -28.77 6.30 15.67
CA GLY A 296 -30.17 6.61 15.87
C GLY A 296 -30.30 7.37 17.18
N GLY A 297 -30.52 8.69 17.08
CA GLY A 297 -31.01 9.50 18.19
C GLY A 297 -32.50 9.20 18.34
N GLY A 298 -32.83 8.44 19.37
CA GLY A 298 -34.17 8.46 19.93
C GLY A 298 -34.26 9.65 20.87
N GLU A 299 -35.17 10.57 20.59
CA GLU A 299 -35.72 11.50 21.58
C GLU A 299 -37.25 11.46 21.44
N ASP A 300 -37.86 10.55 22.20
CA ASP A 300 -39.14 10.81 22.82
C ASP A 300 -38.87 11.76 23.98
N GLN A 301 -39.39 13.00 23.92
CA GLN A 301 -40.00 13.70 25.05
C GLN A 301 -40.55 15.09 24.65
N ALA A 302 -41.85 15.25 24.94
CA ALA A 302 -42.68 16.46 25.06
C ALA A 302 -43.02 17.26 23.78
#